data_AF-A1A597-F1
#
_entry.id   AF-A1A597-F1
#
_cell.length_a   1.000
_cell.length_b   1.000
_cell.length_c   1.000
_cell.angle_alpha   90.00
_cell.angle_beta   90.00
_cell.angle_gamma   90.00
#
_symmetry.space_group_name_H-M   'P 1'
#
loop_
_entity.id
_entity.type
_entity.pdbx_description
1 polymer ?
#
loop_
_entity_poly.entity_id
_entity_poly.type
_entity_poly.pdbx_seq_one_letter_code
_entity_poly.pdbx_strand_id
1 'polypeptide(L)' 'MRPSFSELVSRISSIFSTFIGEHYVHVNATYVNVKCVAPYPSLLPSQDNIDGEGNT' A
#
# COMPACT_ATOMS: atom_id res chain seq x y z
N MET A 1 11.01 27.97 -5.76
CA MET A 1 9.72 28.59 -6.17
C MET A 1 8.69 27.48 -6.36
N ARG A 2 7.47 27.65 -5.84
CA ARG A 2 6.38 26.69 -6.08
C ARG A 2 5.80 26.94 -7.49
N PRO A 3 5.41 25.90 -8.23
CA PRO A 3 4.83 26.07 -9.56
C PRO A 3 3.47 26.76 -9.48
N SER A 4 3.10 27.43 -10.56
CA SER A 4 1.72 27.89 -10.77
C SER A 4 0.79 26.69 -10.98
N PHE A 5 -0.51 26.95 -10.81
CA PHE A 5 -1.52 25.90 -11.02
C PHE A 5 -1.55 25.39 -12.46
N SER A 6 -1.35 26.26 -13.46
CA SER A 6 -1.30 25.87 -14.87
C SER A 6 -0.13 24.94 -15.17
N GLU A 7 1.05 25.23 -14.62
CA GLU A 7 2.22 24.35 -14.74
C GLU A 7 1.98 23.00 -14.07
N LEU A 8 1.31 22.98 -12.91
CA LEU A 8 0.97 21.74 -12.21
C LEU A 8 0.01 20.88 -13.04
N VAL A 9 -1.07 21.48 -13.57
CA VAL A 9 -2.04 20.79 -14.42
C VAL A 9 -1.35 20.22 -15.66
N SER A 10 -0.53 21.01 -16.35
CA SER A 10 0.20 20.54 -17.54
C SER A 10 1.08 19.32 -17.25
N ARG A 11 1.84 19.33 -16.15
CA ARG A 11 2.69 18.20 -15.77
C ARG A 11 1.88 16.96 -15.39
N ILE A 12 0.81 17.13 -14.61
CA ILE A 12 -0.05 16.01 -14.20
C ILE A 12 -0.74 15.39 -15.42
N SER A 13 -1.23 16.18 -16.37
CA SER A 13 -1.84 15.66 -17.60
C SER A 13 -0.86 14.82 -18.42
N SER A 14 0.39 15.28 -18.56
CA SER A 14 1.44 14.52 -19.25
C SER A 14 1.78 13.20 -18.55
N ILE A 15 1.78 13.17 -17.21
CA ILE A 15 1.98 11.94 -16.45
C ILE A 15 0.77 11.02 -16.63
N PHE A 16 -0.45 11.55 -16.50
CA PHE A 16 -1.67 10.75 -16.60
C PHE A 16 -1.82 10.05 -17.95
N SER A 17 -1.41 10.70 -19.05
CA SER A 17 -1.48 10.11 -20.39
C SER A 17 -0.60 8.87 -20.59
N THR A 18 0.36 8.59 -19.70
CA THR A 18 1.21 7.40 -19.81
C THR A 18 0.58 6.14 -19.20
N PHE A 19 -0.56 6.27 -18.49
CA PHE A 19 -1.20 5.15 -17.80
C PHE A 19 -2.42 4.65 -18.57
N ILE A 20 -2.58 3.33 -18.58
CA ILE A 20 -3.73 2.64 -19.20
C ILE A 20 -4.71 2.04 -18.17
N GLY A 21 -4.49 2.29 -16.87
CA GLY A 21 -5.40 1.89 -15.79
C GLY A 21 -5.19 0.49 -15.21
N GLU A 22 -4.08 -0.20 -15.55
CA GLU A 22 -3.80 -1.56 -15.07
C GLU A 22 -3.05 -1.61 -13.71
N HIS A 23 -2.65 -0.45 -13.18
CA HIS A 23 -1.86 -0.36 -11.96
C HIS A 23 -2.74 -0.15 -10.73
N TYR A 24 -3.05 -1.23 -10.00
CA TYR A 24 -3.80 -1.17 -8.75
C TYR A 24 -2.95 -0.51 -7.64
N VAL A 25 -3.56 0.45 -6.94
CA VAL A 25 -2.93 1.15 -5.82
C VAL A 25 -3.34 0.46 -4.52
N HIS A 26 -2.40 -0.24 -3.89
CA HIS A 26 -2.58 -0.81 -2.57
C HIS A 26 -2.16 0.18 -1.47
N VAL A 27 -2.86 0.15 -0.34
CA VAL A 27 -2.48 0.94 0.85
C VAL A 27 -1.29 0.26 1.52
N ASN A 28 -0.28 1.05 1.87
CA ASN A 28 0.81 0.53 2.70
C ASN A 28 0.26 0.19 4.09
N ALA A 29 0.51 -1.04 4.56
CA ALA A 29 0.02 -1.53 5.85
C ALA A 29 0.42 -0.63 7.03
N THR A 30 1.58 0.04 6.98
CA THR A 30 2.05 0.94 8.05
C THR A 30 1.27 2.26 8.12
N TYR A 31 0.57 2.64 7.05
CA TYR A 31 -0.32 3.79 7.02
C TYR A 31 -1.77 3.44 7.36
N VAL A 32 -2.08 2.14 7.50
CA VAL A 32 -3.38 1.73 7.99
C VAL A 32 -3.40 1.88 9.51
N ASN A 33 -4.52 2.38 10.05
CA ASN A 33 -4.72 2.46 11.50
C ASN A 33 -3.70 3.33 12.26
N VAL A 34 -3.09 4.33 11.62
CA VAL A 34 -2.08 5.23 12.24
C VAL A 34 -2.53 5.94 13.51
N LYS A 35 -3.83 6.09 13.74
CA LYS A 35 -4.42 6.66 14.98
C LYS A 35 -5.08 5.61 15.87
N CYS A 36 -5.11 4.34 15.45
CA CYS A 36 -5.68 3.25 16.22
C CYS A 36 -4.60 2.63 17.12
N VAL A 37 -5.00 2.15 18.29
CA VAL A 37 -4.09 1.51 19.24
C VAL A 37 -3.68 0.10 18.78
N ALA A 38 -4.50 -0.53 17.92
CA ALA A 38 -4.21 -1.84 17.36
C ALA A 38 -3.61 -1.72 15.95
N PRO A 39 -2.47 -2.40 15.67
CA PRO A 39 -1.87 -2.41 14.34
C PRO A 39 -2.80 -3.08 13.33
N TYR A 40 -2.68 -2.71 12.05
CA TYR A 40 -3.39 -3.42 10.99
C TYR A 40 -2.95 -4.89 10.93
N PRO A 41 -3.88 -5.85 10.85
CA PRO A 41 -3.53 -7.27 10.86
C PRO A 41 -2.62 -7.65 9.70
N SER A 42 -1.69 -8.57 9.95
CA SER A 42 -0.80 -9.10 8.92
C SER A 42 -1.60 -9.88 7.88
N LEU A 43 -1.40 -9.56 6.60
CA LEU A 43 -1.94 -10.36 5.49
C LEU A 43 -1.20 -11.69 5.28
N LEU A 44 -0.06 -11.87 5.97
CA LEU A 44 0.64 -13.14 5.99
C LEU A 44 -0.13 -14.09 6.91
N PRO A 45 -0.44 -15.33 6.46
CA PRO A 45 -1.04 -16.32 7.32
C PRO A 45 -0.13 -16.52 8.54
N SER A 46 -0.72 -16.48 9.74
CA SER A 46 -0.03 -16.80 10.98
C SER A 46 0.63 -18.17 10.81
N GLN A 47 1.96 -18.21 10.80
CA GLN A 47 2.68 -19.48 11.00
C GLN A 47 2.54 -19.84 12.47
N ASP A 48 1.33 -20.22 12.89
CA ASP A 48 1.10 -20.83 14.19
C ASP A 48 1.65 -22.26 14.13
N ASN A 49 2.91 -22.37 14.55
CA ASN A 49 3.57 -23.57 15.08
C ASN A 49 3.47 -24.85 14.22
N ILE A 50 4.39 -25.00 13.25
CA ILE A 50 4.89 -26.32 12.87
C ILE A 50 6.01 -26.65 13.86
N ASP A 51 5.66 -27.10 15.06
CA ASP A 51 6.61 -27.80 15.92
C ASP A 51 5.86 -28.72 16.91
N GLY A 52 6.13 -30.02 16.80
CA GLY A 52 5.81 -31.03 17.82
C GLY A 52 4.59 -31.91 17.54
N GLU A 53 4.79 -33.07 16.90
CA GLU A 53 4.84 -34.37 17.60
C GLU A 53 4.90 -35.51 16.58
N GLY A 54 6.07 -36.17 16.51
CA GLY A 54 6.12 -37.55 16.08
C GLY A 54 5.63 -38.46 17.21
N ASN A 55 5.08 -39.61 16.81
CA ASN A 55 4.73 -40.80 17.61
C ASN A 55 3.25 -40.98 17.98
N THR A 56 2.48 -41.65 17.13
CA THR A 56 1.97 -43.03 17.32
C THR A 56 1.44 -43.56 15.99
#